data_AF-A0A3L6EMP7-F1
#
_entry.id   AF-A0A3L6EMP7-F1
#
_cell.length_a   1.000
_cell.length_b   1.000
_cell.length_c   1.000
_cell.angle_alpha   90.00
_cell.angle_beta   90.00
_cell.angle_gamma   90.00
#
_symmetry.space_group_name_H-M   'P 1'
#
loop_
_entity.id
_entity.type
_entity.pdbx_description
1 polymer ?
#
loop_
_entity_poly.entity_id
_entity_poly.type
_entity_poly.pdbx_seq_one_letter_code
_entity_poly.pdbx_strand_id
1 'polypeptide(L)'
;MMATSASGVSLLLLLAHPAPPPHPANGASSLWRGGGAALAPHPARFAAKRRTLRLVNVSVSCSAEALRSDGAGAEPAVPRSVPVRVAYELQQAGHRYLDVRTEGEFSAGHPEGAVNIPYMNKTGSGMTKNAHFLEQVSRAFGKDDEIIVGCQSGKRSLMAATELCSAGFTAVTDIAGGFSTWRENELPTVQ
;
A
#
# COMPACT_ATOMS: atom_id res chain seq x y z
N MET A 1 -48.89 -15.41 66.04
CA MET A 1 -48.45 -16.72 65.52
C MET A 1 -47.19 -16.48 64.70
N MET A 2 -46.08 -17.03 65.18
CA MET A 2 -44.74 -16.93 64.59
C MET A 2 -44.57 -17.97 63.50
N ALA A 3 -43.82 -17.67 62.42
CA ALA A 3 -42.98 -18.64 61.72
C ALA A 3 -42.12 -18.01 60.59
N THR A 4 -40.80 -17.96 60.84
CA THR A 4 -39.68 -18.44 59.99
C THR A 4 -39.47 -17.79 58.61
N SER A 5 -38.46 -16.94 58.38
CA SER A 5 -37.01 -17.25 58.28
C SER A 5 -36.70 -18.43 57.34
N ALA A 6 -36.25 -18.11 56.13
CA ALA A 6 -35.59 -19.05 55.22
C ALA A 6 -34.32 -18.37 54.67
N SER A 7 -33.19 -18.93 55.09
CA SER A 7 -31.83 -18.52 54.76
C SER A 7 -31.43 -18.98 53.36
N GLY A 8 -30.60 -18.14 52.75
CA GLY A 8 -29.50 -18.41 51.81
C GLY A 8 -29.46 -19.72 51.03
N VAL A 9 -29.36 -19.57 49.70
CA VAL A 9 -28.49 -20.44 48.90
C VAL A 9 -27.61 -19.56 48.01
N SER A 10 -26.32 -19.64 48.29
CA SER A 10 -25.20 -19.02 47.59
C SER A 10 -25.10 -19.56 46.16
N LEU A 11 -25.30 -18.70 45.15
CA LEU A 11 -25.02 -19.05 43.75
C LEU A 11 -23.63 -18.54 43.39
N LEU A 12 -22.62 -19.35 43.71
CA LEU A 12 -21.23 -19.14 43.30
C LEU A 12 -21.12 -19.47 41.80
N LEU A 13 -21.24 -18.43 40.96
CA LEU A 13 -21.10 -18.53 39.51
C LEU A 13 -19.61 -18.73 39.17
N LEU A 14 -19.20 -20.00 39.03
CA LEU A 14 -17.86 -20.38 38.58
C LEU A 14 -17.66 -19.93 37.12
N LEU A 15 -16.82 -18.91 36.94
CA LEU A 15 -16.34 -18.44 35.64
C LEU A 15 -15.40 -19.49 35.03
N ALA A 16 -15.91 -20.28 34.09
CA ALA A 16 -15.10 -21.16 33.25
C ALA A 16 -14.28 -20.31 32.26
N HIS A 17 -12.98 -20.18 32.52
CA HIS A 17 -12.01 -19.64 31.56
C HIS A 17 -11.67 -20.72 30.50
N PRO A 18 -11.62 -20.36 29.20
CA PRO A 18 -11.12 -21.26 28.16
C PRO A 18 -9.59 -21.40 28.25
N ALA A 19 -9.11 -22.65 28.19
CA ALA A 19 -7.69 -22.99 28.17
C ALA A 19 -6.99 -22.52 26.87
N PRO A 20 -5.74 -22.03 26.93
CA PRO A 20 -4.97 -21.68 25.73
C PRO A 20 -4.43 -22.93 25.00
N PRO A 21 -4.24 -22.88 23.67
CA PRO A 21 -3.70 -23.99 22.89
C PRO A 21 -2.20 -24.21 23.14
N PRO A 22 -1.68 -25.44 22.97
CA PRO A 22 -0.27 -25.76 23.18
C PRO A 22 0.63 -25.21 22.06
N HIS A 23 1.76 -24.63 22.45
CA HIS A 23 2.85 -24.23 21.55
C HIS A 23 3.57 -25.46 20.96
N PRO A 24 3.96 -25.44 19.67
CA PRO A 24 4.83 -26.47 19.11
C PRO A 24 6.27 -26.34 19.63
N ALA A 25 6.83 -27.48 20.02
CA ALA A 25 8.17 -27.66 20.54
C ALA A 25 9.25 -27.36 19.48
N ASN A 26 10.27 -26.61 19.90
CA ASN A 26 11.53 -26.45 19.19
C ASN A 26 12.34 -27.75 19.30
N GLY A 27 12.65 -28.36 18.16
CA GLY A 27 13.43 -29.60 18.06
C GLY A 27 14.47 -29.53 16.93
N ALA A 28 15.69 -29.17 17.32
CA ALA A 28 16.98 -29.67 16.84
C ALA A 28 17.25 -29.90 15.33
N SER A 29 18.22 -29.14 14.83
CA SER A 29 19.53 -29.62 14.34
C SER A 29 19.59 -30.76 13.31
N SER A 30 19.91 -30.41 12.07
CA SER A 30 20.71 -31.25 11.15
C SER A 30 21.32 -30.36 10.05
N LEU A 31 22.58 -29.95 10.19
CA LEU A 31 23.70 -30.54 9.43
C LEU A 31 23.31 -30.99 8.01
N TRP A 32 23.49 -30.10 7.04
CA TRP A 32 23.74 -30.47 5.65
C TRP A 32 25.05 -29.85 5.19
N ARG A 33 25.93 -30.74 4.74
CA ARG A 33 27.31 -30.51 4.29
C ARG A 33 27.31 -30.76 2.78
N GLY A 34 27.92 -29.85 2.01
CA GLY A 34 28.17 -29.97 0.57
C GLY A 34 26.98 -29.46 -0.27
N GLY A 35 27.15 -28.69 -1.33
CA GLY A 35 28.30 -28.36 -2.15
C GLY A 35 27.80 -28.20 -3.59
N GLY A 36 28.22 -27.13 -4.27
CA GLY A 36 28.14 -27.04 -5.73
C GLY A 36 27.10 -26.08 -6.33
N ALA A 37 27.58 -25.36 -7.34
CA ALA A 37 26.86 -24.60 -8.38
C ALA A 37 26.17 -23.30 -7.90
N ALA A 38 26.79 -22.13 -8.02
CA ALA A 38 26.91 -21.37 -9.28
C ALA A 38 25.60 -21.38 -10.09
N LEU A 39 24.82 -20.30 -9.99
CA LEU A 39 23.97 -19.75 -11.07
C LEU A 39 23.29 -18.47 -10.55
N ALA A 40 23.81 -17.34 -11.02
CA ALA A 40 23.11 -16.06 -10.97
C ALA A 40 21.96 -16.06 -12.01
N PRO A 41 20.82 -15.43 -11.66
CA PRO A 41 20.12 -14.57 -12.61
C PRO A 41 19.57 -13.32 -11.88
N HIS A 42 19.38 -12.12 -12.41
CA HIS A 42 19.49 -11.47 -13.71
C HIS A 42 19.18 -9.99 -13.37
N PRO A 43 19.93 -8.97 -13.82
CA PRO A 43 19.42 -7.61 -13.77
C PRO A 43 18.29 -7.48 -14.79
N ALA A 44 17.10 -7.07 -14.34
CA ALA A 44 15.97 -6.72 -15.18
C ALA A 44 16.39 -5.59 -16.14
N ARG A 45 16.76 -5.97 -17.36
CA ARG A 45 17.05 -5.06 -18.47
C ARG A 45 15.72 -4.75 -19.14
N PHE A 46 15.18 -3.56 -18.87
CA PHE A 46 14.12 -2.99 -19.68
C PHE A 46 14.63 -2.78 -21.11
N ALA A 47 14.22 -3.67 -22.02
CA ALA A 47 14.52 -3.59 -23.44
C ALA A 47 13.65 -2.50 -24.08
N ALA A 48 14.21 -1.29 -24.19
CA ALA A 48 13.61 -0.21 -24.97
C ALA A 48 13.54 -0.61 -26.46
N LYS A 49 12.32 -0.88 -26.93
CA LYS A 49 12.03 -1.25 -28.31
C LYS A 49 12.19 -0.02 -29.20
N ARG A 50 13.36 0.13 -29.84
CA ARG A 50 13.61 1.14 -30.88
C ARG A 50 12.74 0.85 -32.10
N ARG A 51 11.62 1.54 -32.24
CA ARG A 51 10.88 1.60 -33.51
C ARG A 51 11.56 2.61 -34.42
N THR A 52 12.25 2.11 -35.44
CA THR A 52 12.76 2.89 -36.56
C THR A 52 11.57 3.43 -37.35
N LEU A 53 11.16 4.67 -37.11
CA LEU A 53 10.26 5.37 -38.02
C LEU A 53 11.06 5.89 -39.22
N ARG A 54 10.63 5.49 -40.42
CA ARG A 54 11.07 6.05 -41.70
C ARG A 54 10.82 7.57 -41.68
N LEU A 55 11.88 8.34 -41.89
CA LEU A 55 11.80 9.78 -42.17
C LEU A 55 11.07 10.00 -43.49
N VAL A 56 9.89 10.63 -43.42
CA VAL A 56 9.29 11.31 -44.56
C VAL A 56 9.67 12.77 -44.42
N ASN A 57 10.44 13.28 -45.38
CA ASN A 57 10.86 14.68 -45.44
C ASN A 57 9.63 15.58 -45.59
N VAL A 58 9.27 16.29 -44.53
CA VAL A 58 8.42 17.48 -44.60
C VAL A 58 9.29 18.67 -44.24
N SER A 59 9.61 19.45 -45.27
CA SER A 59 10.24 20.76 -45.15
C SER A 59 9.20 21.75 -44.65
N VAL A 60 9.37 22.27 -43.44
CA VAL A 60 8.67 23.47 -42.97
C VAL A 60 9.71 24.45 -42.45
N SER A 61 9.79 25.58 -43.13
CA SER A 61 10.65 26.72 -42.83
C SER A 61 10.42 27.19 -41.40
N CYS A 62 11.48 27.17 -40.59
CA CYS A 62 11.46 27.68 -39.22
C CYS A 62 11.74 29.18 -39.27
N SER A 63 10.67 29.97 -39.34
CA SER A 63 10.75 31.39 -38.98
C SER A 63 10.77 31.50 -37.46
N ALA A 64 11.67 32.35 -36.97
CA ALA A 64 11.84 32.68 -35.58
C ALA A 64 10.59 33.29 -34.94
N GLU A 65 10.58 33.17 -33.61
CA GLU A 65 9.75 33.87 -32.63
C GLU A 65 8.40 33.24 -32.25
N ALA A 66 8.18 33.32 -30.93
CA ALA A 66 6.91 33.47 -30.25
C ALA A 66 6.31 32.25 -29.51
N LEU A 67 6.59 32.28 -28.20
CA LEU A 67 5.60 32.22 -27.12
C LEU A 67 4.95 30.85 -26.78
N ARG A 68 4.83 30.66 -25.45
CA ARG A 68 3.90 29.80 -24.71
C ARG A 68 4.22 28.31 -24.75
N SER A 69 4.90 27.83 -23.70
CA SER A 69 4.53 26.52 -23.20
C SER A 69 3.41 26.78 -22.20
N ASP A 70 2.19 26.72 -22.74
CA ASP A 70 0.95 26.68 -21.98
C ASP A 70 1.13 25.79 -20.77
N GLY A 71 0.87 26.37 -19.59
CA GLY A 71 0.61 25.59 -18.40
C GLY A 71 -0.46 24.58 -18.78
N ALA A 72 -0.08 23.31 -18.86
CA ALA A 72 -1.02 22.23 -18.90
C ALA A 72 -1.83 22.38 -17.61
N GLY A 73 -3.02 22.96 -17.75
CA GLY A 73 -4.11 22.76 -16.82
C GLY A 73 -4.27 21.26 -16.75
N ALA A 74 -3.65 20.66 -15.75
CA ALA A 74 -3.95 19.31 -15.34
C ALA A 74 -5.40 19.37 -14.87
N GLU A 75 -6.33 19.15 -15.81
CA GLU A 75 -7.69 18.71 -15.47
C GLU A 75 -7.55 17.71 -14.31
N PRO A 76 -8.27 17.91 -13.19
CA PRO A 76 -8.06 17.11 -12.00
C PRO A 76 -8.35 15.65 -12.37
N ALA A 77 -7.29 14.90 -12.66
CA ALA A 77 -7.37 13.51 -13.03
C ALA A 77 -7.88 12.79 -11.79
N VAL A 78 -9.15 12.42 -11.83
CA VAL A 78 -9.79 11.67 -10.76
C VAL A 78 -9.10 10.30 -10.74
N PRO A 79 -8.42 9.92 -9.64
CA PRO A 79 -7.75 8.63 -9.59
C PRO A 79 -8.80 7.51 -9.66
N ARG A 80 -8.49 6.46 -10.43
CA ARG A 80 -9.32 5.25 -10.49
C ARG A 80 -9.36 4.61 -9.10
N SER A 81 -10.54 4.23 -8.63
CA SER A 81 -10.70 3.51 -7.36
C SER A 81 -11.17 2.08 -7.63
N VAL A 82 -10.52 1.09 -7.02
CA VAL A 82 -10.80 -0.34 -7.21
C VAL A 82 -11.10 -1.02 -5.87
N PRO A 83 -11.91 -2.09 -5.83
CA PRO A 83 -12.13 -2.84 -4.61
C PRO A 83 -10.85 -3.59 -4.18
N VAL A 84 -10.73 -3.88 -2.89
CA VAL A 84 -9.57 -4.54 -2.27
C VAL A 84 -9.13 -5.83 -2.98
N ARG A 85 -10.07 -6.68 -3.39
CA ARG A 85 -9.75 -7.94 -4.08
C ARG A 85 -9.00 -7.70 -5.41
N VAL A 86 -9.46 -6.72 -6.18
CA VAL A 86 -8.79 -6.31 -7.42
C VAL A 86 -7.44 -5.68 -7.12
N ALA A 87 -7.32 -4.89 -6.06
CA ALA A 87 -6.03 -4.35 -5.64
C ALA A 87 -5.00 -5.46 -5.32
N TYR A 88 -5.43 -6.56 -4.69
CA TYR A 88 -4.58 -7.72 -4.43
C TYR A 88 -4.16 -8.45 -5.71
N GLU A 89 -5.06 -8.58 -6.69
CA GLU A 89 -4.72 -9.13 -8.00
C GLU A 89 -3.70 -8.26 -8.74
N LEU A 90 -3.86 -6.94 -8.69
CA LEU A 90 -2.89 -6.00 -9.26
C LEU A 90 -1.53 -6.12 -8.55
N GLN A 91 -1.52 -6.25 -7.23
CA GLN A 91 -0.27 -6.45 -6.48
C GLN A 91 0.46 -7.73 -6.92
N GLN A 92 -0.27 -8.84 -7.11
CA GLN A 92 0.29 -10.09 -7.66
C GLN A 92 0.77 -9.95 -9.11
N ALA A 93 0.16 -9.06 -9.89
CA ALA A 93 0.62 -8.72 -11.23
C ALA A 93 1.91 -7.85 -11.25
N GLY A 94 2.43 -7.47 -10.07
CA GLY A 94 3.68 -6.73 -9.93
C GLY A 94 3.51 -5.22 -9.74
N HIS A 95 2.28 -4.75 -9.56
CA HIS A 95 2.03 -3.35 -9.23
C HIS A 95 2.56 -3.02 -7.83
N ARG A 96 3.04 -1.79 -7.66
CA ARG A 96 3.67 -1.38 -6.41
C ARG A 96 2.65 -0.81 -5.44
N TYR A 97 2.66 -1.30 -4.21
CA TYR A 97 1.75 -0.84 -3.18
C TYR A 97 2.36 0.31 -2.37
N LEU A 98 1.64 1.42 -2.27
CA LEU A 98 1.96 2.60 -1.47
C LEU A 98 0.96 2.70 -0.31
N ASP A 99 1.44 2.52 0.91
CA ASP A 99 0.65 2.70 2.12
C ASP A 99 0.84 4.13 2.67
N VAL A 100 -0.24 4.91 2.70
CA VAL A 100 -0.21 6.31 3.15
C VAL A 100 -0.59 6.51 4.63
N ARG A 101 -0.72 5.41 5.38
CA ARG A 101 -0.95 5.44 6.83
C ARG A 101 0.31 5.87 7.58
N THR A 102 0.14 6.14 8.87
CA THR A 102 1.28 6.42 9.75
C THR A 102 2.15 5.18 9.93
N GLU A 103 3.44 5.38 10.23
CA GLU A 103 4.38 4.27 10.47
C GLU A 103 3.89 3.31 11.56
N GLY A 104 3.30 3.83 12.64
CA GLY A 104 2.75 3.01 13.71
C GLY A 104 1.57 2.12 13.27
N GLU A 105 0.75 2.57 12.31
CA GLU A 105 -0.30 1.74 11.71
C GLU A 105 0.29 0.67 10.78
N PHE A 106 1.39 0.99 10.10
CA PHE A 106 2.06 0.10 9.15
C PHE A 106 2.79 -1.05 9.87
N SER A 107 3.51 -0.76 10.96
CA SER A 107 4.15 -1.77 11.80
C SER A 107 3.17 -2.72 12.50
N ALA A 108 1.91 -2.33 12.64
CA ALA A 108 0.86 -3.22 13.17
C ALA A 108 0.37 -4.25 12.14
N GLY A 109 0.70 -4.06 10.87
CA GLY A 109 0.33 -4.95 9.78
C GLY A 109 0.11 -4.20 8.46
N HIS A 110 0.60 -4.75 7.37
CA HIS A 110 0.52 -4.18 6.03
C HIS A 110 0.54 -5.27 4.95
N PRO A 111 0.09 -4.97 3.72
CA PRO A 111 0.25 -5.88 2.58
C PRO A 111 1.73 -6.13 2.26
N GLU A 112 2.05 -7.32 1.75
CA GLU A 112 3.44 -7.70 1.44
C GLU A 112 4.10 -6.81 0.39
N GLY A 113 5.34 -6.36 0.62
CA GLY A 113 6.04 -5.48 -0.33
C GLY A 113 5.43 -4.07 -0.45
N ALA A 114 4.54 -3.68 0.46
CA ALA A 114 4.06 -2.30 0.56
C ALA A 114 5.17 -1.36 1.02
N VAL A 115 5.26 -0.19 0.38
CA VAL A 115 6.13 0.91 0.79
C VAL A 115 5.30 1.90 1.60
N ASN A 116 5.70 2.17 2.83
CA ASN A 116 5.03 3.16 3.66
C ASN A 116 5.58 4.56 3.41
N ILE A 117 4.71 5.48 3.02
CA ILE A 117 5.00 6.93 2.97
C ILE A 117 3.79 7.65 3.56
N PRO A 118 3.86 8.07 4.83
CA PRO A 118 2.73 8.69 5.50
C PRO A 118 2.29 9.98 4.81
N TYR A 119 1.01 10.05 4.45
CA TYR A 119 0.41 11.30 3.95
C TYR A 119 0.17 12.31 5.10
N MET A 120 -0.08 11.79 6.29
CA MET A 120 -0.26 12.58 7.52
C MET A 120 0.64 12.00 8.60
N ASN A 121 1.40 12.86 9.26
CA ASN A 121 2.25 12.52 10.39
C ASN A 121 1.53 12.81 11.70
N LYS A 122 1.79 12.00 12.73
CA LYS A 122 1.26 12.23 14.07
C LYS A 122 2.19 13.20 14.80
N THR A 123 1.71 14.41 15.07
CA THR A 123 2.48 15.46 15.76
C THR A 123 1.77 15.85 17.04
N GLY A 124 2.34 15.46 18.18
CA GLY A 124 1.76 15.68 19.51
C GLY A 124 0.39 15.02 19.66
N SER A 125 -0.63 15.83 19.93
CA SER A 125 -2.03 15.40 20.08
C SER A 125 -2.81 15.35 18.76
N GLY A 126 -2.22 15.77 17.63
CA GLY A 126 -2.91 15.91 16.35
C GLY A 126 -2.23 15.18 15.19
N MET A 127 -2.84 15.33 14.01
CA MET A 127 -2.31 14.87 12.73
C MET A 127 -1.98 16.08 11.86
N THR A 128 -0.81 16.09 11.24
CA THR A 128 -0.35 17.16 10.35
C THR A 128 -0.02 16.58 8.98
N LYS A 129 -0.44 17.27 7.91
CA LYS A 129 -0.11 16.85 6.54
C LYS A 129 1.41 16.85 6.35
N ASN A 130 1.93 15.79 5.72
CA ASN A 130 3.33 15.70 5.36
C ASN A 130 3.61 16.58 4.11
N ALA A 131 4.36 17.66 4.28
CA ALA A 131 4.74 18.55 3.16
C ALA A 131 5.72 17.90 2.17
N HIS A 132 6.48 16.90 2.63
CA HIS A 132 7.48 16.18 1.82
C HIS A 132 6.92 14.91 1.17
N PHE A 133 5.60 14.69 1.21
CA PHE A 133 4.98 13.47 0.69
C PHE A 133 5.34 13.22 -0.78
N LEU A 134 5.15 14.21 -1.65
CA LEU A 134 5.42 14.09 -3.09
C LEU A 134 6.89 13.83 -3.40
N GLU A 135 7.80 14.46 -2.66
CA GLU A 135 9.25 14.29 -2.82
C GLU A 135 9.66 12.85 -2.44
N GLN A 136 9.15 12.35 -1.31
CA GLN A 136 9.41 10.98 -0.86
C GLN A 136 8.86 9.95 -1.84
N VAL A 137 7.64 10.14 -2.36
CA VAL A 137 7.05 9.24 -3.36
C VAL A 137 7.87 9.27 -4.65
N SER A 138 8.27 10.45 -5.12
CA SER A 138 9.07 10.57 -6.35
C SER A 138 10.46 9.94 -6.25
N ARG A 139 11.01 9.82 -5.03
CA ARG A 139 12.28 9.11 -4.78
C ARG A 139 12.09 7.60 -4.79
N ALA A 140 10.95 7.12 -4.28
CA ALA A 140 10.65 5.69 -4.18
C ALA A 140 10.03 5.13 -5.46
N PHE A 141 9.31 5.93 -6.24
CA PHE A 141 8.49 5.52 -7.40
C PHE A 141 8.74 6.40 -8.63
N GLY A 142 8.77 5.76 -9.80
CA GLY A 142 8.75 6.46 -11.08
C GLY A 142 7.36 7.00 -11.42
N LYS A 143 7.30 8.03 -12.27
CA LYS A 143 6.02 8.61 -12.73
C LYS A 143 5.21 7.67 -13.63
N ASP A 144 5.91 6.73 -14.29
CA ASP A 144 5.35 5.70 -15.15
C ASP A 144 5.12 4.37 -14.42
N ASP A 145 5.46 4.29 -13.12
CA ASP A 145 5.22 3.09 -12.32
C ASP A 145 3.72 2.92 -12.07
N GLU A 146 3.26 1.68 -12.07
CA GLU A 146 1.88 1.36 -11.71
C GLU A 146 1.74 1.26 -10.19
N ILE A 147 1.13 2.27 -9.60
CA ILE A 147 1.05 2.44 -8.15
C ILE A 147 -0.37 2.17 -7.68
N ILE A 148 -0.48 1.40 -6.62
CA ILE A 148 -1.71 1.20 -5.87
C ILE A 148 -1.56 1.90 -4.52
N VAL A 149 -2.48 2.79 -4.18
CA VAL A 149 -2.44 3.62 -2.98
C VAL A 149 -3.51 3.16 -2.01
N GLY A 150 -3.08 2.77 -0.81
CA GLY A 150 -3.95 2.30 0.26
C GLY A 150 -3.87 3.17 1.50
N CYS A 151 -4.98 3.32 2.21
CA CYS A 151 -4.99 3.86 3.56
C CYS A 151 -5.87 3.01 4.49
N GLN A 152 -6.22 3.48 5.69
CA GLN A 152 -7.04 2.69 6.61
C GLN A 152 -8.49 2.45 6.11
N SER A 153 -9.11 3.41 5.42
CA SER A 153 -10.54 3.39 5.03
C SER A 153 -10.86 3.90 3.61
N GLY A 154 -9.86 4.31 2.83
CA GLY A 154 -10.00 4.84 1.45
C GLY A 154 -9.97 6.38 1.32
N LYS A 155 -10.31 7.14 2.38
CA LYS A 155 -10.39 8.62 2.25
C LYS A 155 -9.04 9.31 2.07
N ARG A 156 -8.05 8.92 2.89
CA ARG A 156 -6.69 9.50 2.84
C ARG A 156 -5.97 9.12 1.54
N SER A 157 -6.17 7.88 1.09
CA SER A 157 -5.57 7.37 -0.14
C SER A 157 -6.14 8.06 -1.37
N LEU A 158 -7.44 8.36 -1.42
CA LEU A 158 -8.02 9.13 -2.51
C LEU A 158 -7.40 10.53 -2.63
N MET A 159 -7.24 11.25 -1.52
CA MET A 159 -6.59 12.57 -1.53
C MET A 159 -5.13 12.49 -1.99
N ALA A 160 -4.39 11.50 -1.47
CA ALA A 160 -3.00 11.27 -1.87
C ALA A 160 -2.89 10.90 -3.35
N ALA A 161 -3.79 10.06 -3.86
CA ALA A 161 -3.82 9.64 -5.25
C ALA A 161 -4.12 10.82 -6.19
N THR A 162 -5.06 11.69 -5.83
CA THR A 162 -5.31 12.93 -6.58
C THR A 162 -4.07 13.82 -6.63
N GLU A 163 -3.37 13.98 -5.51
CA GLU A 163 -2.13 14.79 -5.45
C GLU A 163 -1.00 14.18 -6.29
N LEU A 164 -0.89 12.85 -6.32
CA LEU A 164 0.04 12.14 -7.21
C LEU A 164 -0.33 12.31 -8.68
N CYS A 165 -1.61 12.19 -9.04
CA CYS A 165 -2.06 12.46 -10.40
C CYS A 165 -1.73 13.90 -10.82
N SER A 166 -1.95 14.88 -9.95
CA SER A 166 -1.56 16.28 -10.20
C SER A 166 -0.05 16.49 -10.31
N ALA A 167 0.77 15.67 -9.63
CA ALA A 167 2.23 15.69 -9.75
C ALA A 167 2.75 15.00 -11.05
N GLY A 168 1.84 14.43 -11.85
CA GLY A 168 2.14 13.81 -13.15
C GLY A 168 2.38 12.31 -13.08
N PHE A 169 1.93 11.62 -12.03
CA PHE A 169 1.88 10.16 -12.03
C PHE A 169 0.73 9.67 -12.90
N THR A 170 1.02 8.83 -13.89
CA THR A 170 0.06 8.45 -14.93
C THR A 170 -0.76 7.22 -14.55
N ALA A 171 -0.21 6.32 -13.72
CA ALA A 171 -0.79 5.02 -13.42
C ALA A 171 -1.09 4.82 -11.92
N VAL A 172 -1.82 5.76 -11.31
CA VAL A 172 -2.22 5.69 -9.89
C VAL A 172 -3.59 5.01 -9.73
N THR A 173 -3.70 4.14 -8.73
CA THR A 173 -4.94 3.47 -8.33
C THR A 173 -5.20 3.72 -6.85
N ASP A 174 -6.41 4.11 -6.48
CA ASP A 174 -6.86 4.10 -5.09
C ASP A 174 -7.53 2.75 -4.75
N ILE A 175 -7.40 2.31 -3.50
CA ILE A 175 -8.10 1.14 -2.99
C ILE A 175 -9.33 1.57 -2.19
N ALA A 176 -10.51 1.28 -2.72
CA ALA A 176 -11.77 1.44 -2.02
C ALA A 176 -11.83 0.50 -0.80
N GLY A 177 -12.19 1.04 0.36
CA GLY A 177 -12.26 0.31 1.64
C GLY A 177 -10.93 0.22 2.41
N GLY A 178 -9.80 0.45 1.73
CA GLY A 178 -8.48 0.48 2.36
C GLY A 178 -8.10 -0.81 3.11
N PHE A 179 -7.23 -0.67 4.11
CA PHE A 179 -6.69 -1.76 4.90
C PHE A 179 -7.70 -2.43 5.83
N SER A 180 -8.77 -1.73 6.23
CA SER A 180 -9.83 -2.34 7.05
C SER A 180 -10.53 -3.45 6.27
N THR A 181 -10.95 -3.15 5.05
CA THR A 181 -11.56 -4.14 4.15
C THR A 181 -10.55 -5.19 3.66
N TRP A 182 -9.26 -4.86 3.58
CA TRP A 182 -8.19 -5.85 3.36
C TRP A 182 -8.19 -6.96 4.40
N ARG A 183 -8.26 -6.59 5.69
CA ARG A 183 -8.33 -7.55 6.79
C ARG A 183 -9.65 -8.31 6.83
N GLU A 184 -10.77 -7.64 6.55
CA GLU A 184 -12.08 -8.29 6.49
C GLU A 184 -12.15 -9.36 5.40
N ASN A 185 -11.41 -9.19 4.31
CA ASN A 185 -11.29 -10.18 3.23
C ASN A 185 -10.22 -11.24 3.51
N GLU A 186 -9.61 -11.24 4.70
CA GLU A 186 -8.60 -12.21 5.14
C GLU A 186 -7.41 -12.32 4.16
N LEU A 187 -7.07 -11.20 3.51
CA LEU A 187 -5.95 -11.12 2.57
C LEU A 187 -4.61 -11.16 3.31
N PRO A 188 -3.53 -11.66 2.67
CA PRO A 188 -2.24 -11.79 3.33
C PRO A 188 -1.72 -10.44 3.81
N THR A 189 -1.18 -10.44 5.02
CA THR A 189 -0.54 -9.29 5.65
C THR A 189 0.75 -9.72 6.33
N VAL A 190 1.70 -8.81 6.41
CA VAL A 190 2.98 -8.94 7.09
C VAL A 190 3.11 -7.87 8.16
N GLN A 191 3.92 -8.14 9.18
CA GLN A 191 4.18 -7.25 10.33
C GLN A 191 5.68 -7.02 10.47
#